data_AF-A0A0D2K357-F1
#
_entry.id   AF-A0A0D2K357-F1
#
_cell.length_a   1.000
_cell.length_b   1.000
_cell.length_c   1.000
_cell.angle_alpha   90.00
_cell.angle_beta   90.00
_cell.angle_gamma   90.00
#
_symmetry.space_group_name_H-M   'P 1'
#
loop_
_entity.id
_entity.type
_entity.pdbx_description
1 polymer ?
#
loop_
_entity_poly.entity_id
_entity_poly.type
_entity_poly.pdbx_seq_one_letter_code
_entity_poly.pdbx_strand_id
1 'polypeptide(L)'
;MGLSAAFNVQLHVPALRPEEVARVLRQQECFELRDIPEAVDALGTYCGKEVPIKKLLLWLEMARQELPDPTAKIPLAAWQTVLQDLSS
;
A
#
# COMPACT_ATOMS: atom_id res chain seq x y z
N MET A 1 -25.59 10.19 -25.56
CA MET A 1 -24.98 8.85 -25.61
C MET A 1 -23.56 8.97 -25.08
N GLY A 2 -23.31 8.52 -23.85
CA GLY A 2 -22.02 8.72 -23.16
C GLY A 2 -20.94 7.75 -23.66
N LEU A 3 -19.66 8.13 -23.48
CA LEU A 3 -18.47 7.39 -23.91
C LEU A 3 -18.51 5.89 -23.54
N SER A 4 -19.14 5.55 -22.41
CA SER A 4 -19.33 4.19 -21.91
C SER A 4 -20.12 3.27 -22.86
N ALA A 5 -21.07 3.80 -23.63
CA ALA A 5 -21.87 3.04 -24.59
C ALA A 5 -21.10 2.65 -25.86
N ALA A 6 -19.91 3.24 -26.09
CA ALA A 6 -19.02 2.89 -27.21
C ALA A 6 -18.10 1.70 -26.90
N PHE A 7 -18.03 1.25 -25.64
CA PHE A 7 -17.20 0.12 -25.24
C PHE A 7 -18.03 -1.17 -25.17
N ASN A 8 -17.54 -2.23 -25.83
CA ASN A 8 -18.19 -3.55 -25.79
C ASN A 8 -18.07 -4.24 -24.44
N VAL A 9 -17.03 -3.91 -23.66
CA VAL A 9 -16.74 -4.49 -22.35
C VAL A 9 -16.24 -3.39 -21.43
N GLN A 10 -16.69 -3.43 -20.18
CA GLN A 10 -16.17 -2.60 -19.10
C GLN A 10 -15.68 -3.53 -17.99
N LEU A 11 -14.41 -3.36 -17.59
CA LEU A 11 -13.81 -4.12 -16.51
C LEU A 11 -13.53 -3.17 -15.34
N HIS A 12 -14.10 -3.49 -14.19
CA HIS A 12 -13.82 -2.77 -12.95
C HIS A 12 -12.54 -3.31 -12.31
N VAL A 13 -11.62 -2.41 -11.96
CA VAL A 13 -10.39 -2.74 -11.22
C VAL A 13 -10.55 -2.20 -9.80
N PRO A 14 -10.84 -3.06 -8.80
CA PRO A 14 -11.04 -2.62 -7.43
C PRO A 14 -9.73 -2.22 -6.75
N ALA A 15 -9.84 -1.44 -5.68
CA ALA A 15 -8.75 -1.24 -4.73
C ALA A 15 -8.44 -2.53 -3.96
N LEU A 16 -7.25 -2.61 -3.38
CA LEU A 16 -6.82 -3.74 -2.57
C LEU A 16 -7.56 -3.75 -1.24
N ARG A 17 -7.98 -4.94 -0.83
CA ARG A 17 -8.46 -5.25 0.53
C ARG A 17 -7.29 -5.61 1.45
N PRO A 18 -7.47 -5.57 2.78
CA PRO A 18 -6.40 -5.84 3.74
C PRO A 18 -5.62 -7.16 3.49
N GLU A 19 -6.32 -8.23 3.12
CA GLU A 19 -5.71 -9.52 2.80
C GLU A 19 -4.85 -9.49 1.53
N GLU A 20 -5.23 -8.66 0.54
CA GLU A 20 -4.48 -8.46 -0.70
C GLU A 20 -3.26 -7.56 -0.45
N VAL A 21 -3.42 -6.52 0.38
CA VAL A 21 -2.31 -5.69 0.86
C VAL A 21 -1.26 -6.56 1.55
N ALA A 22 -1.65 -7.43 2.49
CA ALA A 22 -0.73 -8.33 3.17
C ALA A 22 0.06 -9.23 2.20
N ARG A 23 -0.58 -9.70 1.12
CA ARG A 23 0.10 -10.49 0.07
C ARG A 23 1.11 -9.64 -0.69
N VAL A 24 0.77 -8.42 -1.05
CA VAL A 24 1.70 -7.49 -1.72
C VAL A 24 2.89 -7.18 -0.82
N LEU A 25 2.67 -6.86 0.47
CA LEU A 25 3.76 -6.58 1.42
C LEU A 25 4.72 -7.76 1.58
N ARG A 26 4.20 -9.01 1.60
CA ARG A 26 5.03 -10.22 1.58
C ARG A 26 5.86 -10.33 0.31
N GLN A 27 5.25 -10.10 -0.86
CA GLN A 27 5.94 -10.18 -2.16
C GLN A 27 7.00 -9.10 -2.34
N GLN A 28 6.80 -7.91 -1.78
CA GLN A 28 7.77 -6.82 -1.81
C GLN A 28 8.93 -7.02 -0.83
N GLU A 29 8.84 -8.04 0.04
CA GLU A 29 9.83 -8.36 1.08
C GLU A 29 10.25 -7.14 1.91
N CYS A 30 9.33 -6.20 2.12
CA CYS A 30 9.60 -4.90 2.71
C CYS A 30 9.51 -4.87 4.24
N PHE A 31 8.81 -5.83 4.84
CA PHE A 31 8.70 -5.99 6.30
C PHE A 31 9.14 -7.38 6.74
N GLU A 32 9.40 -7.54 8.04
CA GLU A 32 9.45 -8.87 8.66
C GLU A 32 8.05 -9.50 8.65
N LEU A 33 7.97 -10.82 8.49
CA LEU A 33 6.67 -11.52 8.37
C LEU A 33 5.73 -11.28 9.57
N ARG A 34 6.31 -11.09 10.76
CA ARG A 34 5.60 -10.81 12.01
C ARG A 34 5.04 -9.38 12.08
N ASP A 35 5.62 -8.44 11.34
CA ASP A 35 5.28 -7.01 11.39
C ASP A 35 4.21 -6.66 10.33
N ILE A 36 3.97 -7.54 9.35
CA ILE A 36 3.00 -7.33 8.27
C ILE A 36 1.58 -7.06 8.78
N PRO A 37 1.03 -7.79 9.77
CA PRO A 37 -0.31 -7.49 10.29
C PRO A 37 -0.42 -6.05 10.80
N GLU A 38 0.57 -5.58 11.56
CA GLU A 38 0.58 -4.22 12.10
C GLU A 38 0.77 -3.16 11.01
N ALA A 39 1.60 -3.45 9.99
CA ALA A 39 1.76 -2.57 8.83
C ALA A 39 0.44 -2.40 8.04
N VAL A 40 -0.36 -3.46 7.93
CA VAL A 40 -1.70 -3.42 7.30
C VAL A 40 -2.69 -2.64 8.16
N ASP A 41 -2.68 -2.84 9.47
CA ASP A 41 -3.55 -2.10 10.39
C ASP A 41 -3.24 -0.59 10.38
N ALA A 42 -1.96 -0.21 10.26
CA ALA A 42 -1.55 1.18 10.10
C ALA A 42 -2.14 1.80 8.82
N LEU A 43 -2.14 1.08 7.69
CA LEU A 43 -2.80 1.54 6.46
C LEU A 43 -4.31 1.77 6.66
N GLY A 44 -4.98 0.83 7.33
CA GLY A 44 -6.40 0.97 7.63
C GLY A 44 -6.71 2.20 8.49
N THR A 45 -5.80 2.55 9.41
CA THR A 45 -5.92 3.68 10.32
C THR A 45 -5.69 5.02 9.62
N TYR A 46 -4.62 5.15 8.84
CA TYR A 46 -4.23 6.43 8.22
C TYR A 46 -4.84 6.65 6.83
N CYS A 47 -5.03 5.59 6.05
CA CYS A 47 -5.36 5.70 4.62
C CYS A 47 -6.71 5.09 4.23
N GLY A 48 -7.39 4.43 5.17
CA GLY A 48 -8.66 3.75 4.94
C GLY A 48 -8.51 2.29 4.48
N LYS A 49 -9.64 1.59 4.35
CA LYS A 49 -9.68 0.13 4.12
C LYS A 49 -9.53 -0.29 2.65
N GLU A 50 -9.63 0.67 1.73
CA GLU A 50 -9.50 0.44 0.28
C GLU A 50 -8.25 1.14 -0.22
N VAL A 51 -7.22 0.35 -0.56
CA VAL A 51 -5.91 0.89 -0.92
C VAL A 51 -5.63 0.65 -2.40
N PRO A 52 -5.54 1.70 -3.24
CA PRO A 52 -5.09 1.55 -4.62
C PRO A 52 -3.64 1.04 -4.66
N ILE A 53 -3.36 0.01 -5.48
CA ILE A 53 -2.00 -0.59 -5.58
C ILE A 53 -0.91 0.45 -5.84
N LYS A 54 -1.18 1.45 -6.68
CA LYS A 54 -0.22 2.52 -6.98
C LYS A 54 0.13 3.34 -5.73
N LYS A 55 -0.85 3.64 -4.87
CA LYS A 55 -0.61 4.37 -3.62
C LYS A 55 0.20 3.52 -2.64
N LEU A 56 -0.13 2.24 -2.50
CA LEU A 56 0.63 1.31 -1.66
C LEU A 56 2.12 1.29 -2.04
N LEU A 57 2.41 1.10 -3.33
CA LEU A 57 3.80 1.07 -3.82
C LEU A 57 4.51 2.41 -3.61
N LEU A 58 3.82 3.53 -3.82
CA LEU A 58 4.39 4.86 -3.55
C LEU A 58 4.80 4.99 -2.08
N TRP A 59 3.91 4.68 -1.14
CA TRP A 59 4.22 4.79 0.29
C TRP A 59 5.38 3.87 0.69
N LEU A 60 5.44 2.66 0.15
CA LEU A 60 6.56 1.75 0.38
C LEU A 60 7.89 2.34 -0.10
N GLU A 61 7.91 2.91 -1.30
CA GLU A 61 9.11 3.54 -1.84
C GLU A 61 9.53 4.79 -1.04
N MET A 62 8.58 5.57 -0.54
CA MET A 62 8.85 6.70 0.34
C MET A 62 9.44 6.24 1.68
N ALA A 63 8.87 5.20 2.29
CA ALA A 63 9.39 4.63 3.54
C ALA A 63 10.77 3.99 3.39
N ARG A 64 11.15 3.57 2.18
CA ARG A 64 12.51 3.09 1.87
C ARG A 64 13.55 4.21 1.76
N GLN A 65 13.16 5.45 1.44
CA GLN A 65 14.12 6.54 1.26
C GLN A 65 14.90 6.89 2.54
N GLU A 66 14.29 6.65 3.70
CA GLU A 66 14.90 6.89 5.01
C GLU A 66 15.82 5.74 5.45
N LEU A 67 15.96 4.68 4.65
CA LEU A 67 16.79 3.53 5.00
C LEU A 67 18.23 3.70 4.48
N PRO A 68 19.23 3.30 5.29
CA PRO A 68 20.63 3.32 4.86
C PRO A 68 20.93 2.27 3.76
N ASP A 69 20.10 1.23 3.67
CA ASP A 69 20.15 0.21 2.61
C ASP A 69 18.74 0.07 2.00
N PRO A 70 18.58 0.24 0.67
CA PRO A 70 17.28 0.15 -0.01
C PRO A 70 16.64 -1.25 0.07
N THR A 71 17.41 -2.27 0.43
CA THR A 71 16.93 -3.65 0.60
C THR A 71 16.56 -4.00 2.05
N ALA A 72 16.85 -3.10 3.00
CA ALA A 72 16.53 -3.33 4.40
C ALA A 72 15.01 -3.36 4.64
N LYS A 73 14.61 -4.02 5.73
CA LYS A 73 13.22 -4.03 6.18
C LYS A 73 12.83 -2.66 6.70
N ILE A 74 11.65 -2.20 6.34
CA ILE A 74 11.07 -0.93 6.77
C ILE A 74 10.65 -1.07 8.24
N PRO A 75 11.17 -0.24 9.15
CA PRO A 75 10.69 -0.19 10.53
C PRO A 75 9.23 0.29 10.57
N LEU A 76 8.40 -0.32 11.43
CA LEU A 76 7.00 0.09 11.59
C LEU A 76 6.84 1.57 11.95
N ALA A 77 7.76 2.14 12.72
CA ALA A 77 7.76 3.57 13.04
C ALA A 77 7.92 4.45 11.79
N ALA A 78 8.87 4.12 10.91
CA ALA A 78 9.07 4.85 9.65
C ALA A 78 7.85 4.71 8.73
N TRP A 79 7.27 3.51 8.68
CA TRP A 79 6.04 3.26 7.95
C TRP A 79 4.88 4.14 8.42
N GLN A 80 4.62 4.18 9.73
CA GLN A 80 3.56 4.99 10.31
C GLN A 80 3.77 6.48 10.04
N THR A 81 5.01 6.98 10.16
CA THR A 81 5.34 8.39 9.84
C THR A 81 5.01 8.71 8.38
N VAL A 82 5.46 7.89 7.44
CA VAL A 82 5.18 8.10 6.01
C VAL A 82 3.69 8.08 5.71
N LEU A 83 2.94 7.14 6.30
CA LEU A 83 1.50 7.09 6.14
C LEU A 83 0.81 8.32 6.74
N GLN A 84 1.25 8.78 7.90
CA GLN A 84 0.70 9.98 8.55
C GLN A 84 0.96 11.24 7.70
N ASP A 85 2.16 11.39 7.16
CA ASP A 85 2.53 12.57 6.36
C ASP A 85 1.77 12.61 5.02
N LEU A 86 1.57 11.44 4.39
CA LEU A 86 1.01 11.32 3.03
C LEU A 86 -0.49 11.00 2.99
N SER A 87 -1.15 10.89 4.14
CA SER A 87 -2.60 10.68 4.25
C SER A 87 -3.42 11.98 4.39
N SER A 88 -2.75 13.14 4.34
CA SER A 88 -3.39 14.46 4.37
C SER A 88 -4.16 14.83 3.10
#